data_AF-A0A2U1KLL8-F1
#
_entry.id   AF-A0A2U1KLL8-F1
#
_cell.length_a   1.000
_cell.length_b   1.000
_cell.length_c   1.000
_cell.angle_alpha   90.00
_cell.angle_beta   90.00
_cell.angle_gamma   90.00
#
_symmetry.space_group_name_H-M   'P 1'
#
loop_
_entity.id
_entity.type
_entity.pdbx_description
1 polymer ?
#
loop_
_entity_poly.entity_id
_entity_poly.type
_entity_poly.pdbx_seq_one_letter_code
_entity_poly.pdbx_strand_id
1 'polypeptide(L)'
;MEMELNIKLNQISRILNRLTSETYDIVKRLIVNIGITTVDTLKGVVSLIFDKAVLDNHNCNVHARLCCDFITELPSFPSTEPGANNITFKRLLLKKVEDTFDRSEGGPMGEFIFLIALHHQKVISDSFLRRTMQKLNLQA
;
A
#
# COMPACT_ATOMS: atom_id res chain seq x y z
N MET A 1 2.30 -23.92 3.07
CA MET A 1 2.83 -22.53 3.05
C MET A 1 1.98 -21.62 2.18
N GLU A 2 1.81 -21.89 0.88
CA GLU A 2 0.97 -21.03 0.00
C GLU A 2 -0.51 -20.98 0.42
N MET A 3 -1.08 -22.09 0.89
CA MET A 3 -2.47 -22.13 1.37
C MET A 3 -2.70 -21.20 2.57
N GLU A 4 -1.78 -21.20 3.54
CA GLU A 4 -1.89 -20.35 4.75
C GLU A 4 -1.80 -18.87 4.40
N LEU A 5 -0.86 -18.51 3.52
CA LEU A 5 -0.74 -17.15 2.99
C LEU A 5 -2.05 -16.70 2.32
N ASN A 6 -2.62 -17.52 1.44
CA ASN A 6 -3.84 -17.18 0.72
C ASN A 6 -5.05 -17.06 1.67
N ILE A 7 -5.21 -17.96 2.64
CA ILE A 7 -6.27 -17.87 3.65
C ILE A 7 -6.18 -16.54 4.41
N LYS A 8 -4.97 -16.17 4.85
CA LYS A 8 -4.75 -14.93 5.60
C LYS A 8 -5.03 -13.70 4.74
N LEU A 9 -4.55 -13.65 3.51
CA LEU A 9 -4.80 -12.55 2.59
C LEU A 9 -6.28 -12.44 2.20
N ASN A 10 -6.98 -13.56 2.02
CA ASN A 10 -8.42 -13.57 1.78
C ASN A 10 -9.20 -12.99 2.96
N GLN A 11 -8.82 -13.34 4.19
CA GLN A 11 -9.42 -12.77 5.40
C GLN A 11 -9.18 -11.25 5.48
N ILE A 12 -7.95 -10.80 5.25
CA ILE A 12 -7.61 -9.37 5.24
C ILE A 12 -8.38 -8.64 4.13
N SER A 13 -8.50 -9.23 2.93
CA SER A 13 -9.25 -8.66 1.82
C SER A 13 -10.72 -8.46 2.18
N ARG A 14 -11.37 -9.44 2.83
CA ARG A 14 -12.76 -9.33 3.31
C ARG A 14 -12.95 -8.25 4.36
N ILE A 15 -11.95 -8.05 5.24
CA ILE A 15 -11.96 -6.98 6.24
C ILE A 15 -11.81 -5.61 5.56
N LEU A 16 -10.87 -5.48 4.61
CA LEU A 16 -10.66 -4.26 3.85
C LEU A 16 -11.88 -3.85 3.01
N ASN A 17 -12.71 -4.80 2.54
CA ASN A 17 -13.97 -4.48 1.85
C ASN A 17 -14.97 -3.70 2.71
N ARG A 18 -14.79 -3.70 4.04
CA ARG A 18 -15.63 -2.96 4.98
C ARG A 18 -15.04 -1.61 5.36
N LEU A 19 -13.88 -1.23 4.80
CA LEU A 19 -13.15 -0.02 5.19
C LEU A 19 -13.93 1.23 4.75
N THR A 20 -14.36 2.01 5.74
CA THR A 20 -14.93 3.35 5.60
C THR A 20 -14.38 4.22 6.72
N SER A 21 -14.66 5.52 6.69
CA SER A 21 -14.31 6.42 7.78
C SER A 21 -14.91 5.98 9.12
N GLU A 22 -16.11 5.40 9.11
CA GLU A 22 -16.82 4.94 10.32
C GLU A 22 -16.25 3.63 10.88
N THR A 23 -15.84 2.71 10.01
CA THR A 23 -15.32 1.39 10.41
C THR A 23 -13.80 1.37 10.59
N TYR A 24 -13.13 2.51 10.36
CA TYR A 24 -11.67 2.63 10.26
C TYR A 24 -10.93 1.95 11.42
N ASP A 25 -11.24 2.34 12.66
CA ASP A 25 -10.53 1.85 13.84
C ASP A 25 -10.74 0.35 14.06
N ILE A 26 -11.92 -0.16 13.71
CA ILE A 26 -12.25 -1.59 13.79
C ILE A 26 -11.46 -2.36 12.74
N VAL A 27 -11.48 -1.90 11.49
CA VAL A 27 -10.78 -2.54 10.37
C VAL A 27 -9.27 -2.56 10.62
N LYS A 28 -8.69 -1.43 11.03
CA LYS A 28 -7.26 -1.33 11.36
C LYS A 28 -6.86 -2.35 12.41
N ARG A 29 -7.58 -2.36 13.55
CA ARG A 29 -7.31 -3.28 14.67
C ARG A 29 -7.42 -4.75 14.24
N LEU A 30 -8.43 -5.09 13.44
CA LEU A 30 -8.62 -6.47 12.96
C LEU A 30 -7.45 -6.93 12.10
N ILE A 31 -6.93 -6.08 11.21
CA ILE A 31 -5.78 -6.42 10.36
C ILE A 31 -4.51 -6.60 11.20
N VAL A 32 -4.26 -5.71 12.16
CA VAL A 32 -3.12 -5.84 13.08
C VAL A 32 -3.22 -7.15 13.89
N ASN A 33 -4.41 -7.47 14.39
CA ASN A 33 -4.65 -8.67 15.20
C ASN A 33 -4.55 -9.98 14.41
N ILE A 34 -4.75 -9.98 13.09
CA ILE A 34 -4.53 -11.17 12.24
C ILE A 34 -3.06 -11.63 12.27
N GLY A 35 -2.14 -10.71 12.55
CA GLY A 35 -0.71 -11.01 12.65
C GLY A 35 -0.06 -11.18 11.29
N ILE A 36 0.72 -10.16 10.89
CA ILE A 36 1.57 -10.20 9.70
C ILE A 36 2.94 -10.70 10.12
N THR A 37 3.24 -11.96 9.84
CA THR A 37 4.45 -12.64 10.33
C THR A 37 5.49 -12.90 9.26
N THR A 38 5.19 -12.60 7.99
CA THR A 38 6.08 -12.84 6.85
C THR A 38 6.10 -11.67 5.90
N VAL A 39 7.22 -11.53 5.17
CA VAL A 39 7.39 -10.55 4.09
C VAL A 39 6.31 -10.71 3.02
N ASP A 40 5.94 -11.94 2.66
CA ASP A 40 4.93 -12.19 1.62
C ASP A 40 3.53 -11.77 2.06
N THR A 41 3.20 -11.96 3.35
CA THR A 41 1.96 -11.42 3.90
C THR A 41 1.98 -9.90 3.85
N LEU A 42 3.09 -9.26 4.26
CA LEU A 42 3.22 -7.80 4.24
C LEU A 42 3.09 -7.23 2.82
N LYS A 43 3.73 -7.86 1.83
CA LYS A 43 3.59 -7.53 0.40
C LYS A 43 2.15 -7.68 -0.07
N GLY A 44 1.49 -8.77 0.31
CA GLY A 44 0.09 -9.01 -0.03
C GLY A 44 -0.84 -7.94 0.55
N VAL A 45 -0.63 -7.51 1.79
CA VAL A 45 -1.41 -6.42 2.40
C VAL A 45 -1.20 -5.09 1.66
N VAL A 46 0.03 -4.75 1.29
CA VAL A 46 0.32 -3.57 0.46
C VAL A 46 -0.45 -3.62 -0.86
N SER A 47 -0.38 -4.74 -1.59
CA SER A 47 -1.10 -4.90 -2.86
C SER A 47 -2.62 -4.78 -2.66
N LEU A 48 -3.18 -5.45 -1.66
CA LEU A 48 -4.63 -5.39 -1.39
C LEU A 48 -5.14 -3.97 -1.09
N ILE A 49 -4.36 -3.17 -0.35
CA ILE A 49 -4.73 -1.78 -0.05
C ILE A 49 -4.60 -0.92 -1.32
N PHE A 50 -3.49 -1.06 -2.04
CA PHE A 50 -3.24 -0.31 -3.27
C PHE A 50 -4.32 -0.57 -4.33
N ASP A 51 -4.58 -1.84 -4.63
CA ASP A 51 -5.52 -2.23 -5.69
C ASP A 51 -6.95 -1.79 -5.34
N LYS A 52 -7.34 -1.84 -4.06
CA LYS A 52 -8.63 -1.31 -3.60
C LYS A 52 -8.71 0.21 -3.69
N ALA A 53 -7.67 0.93 -3.30
CA ALA A 53 -7.67 2.39 -3.33
C ALA A 53 -7.73 2.94 -4.76
N VAL A 54 -7.10 2.25 -5.71
CA VAL A 54 -7.17 2.57 -7.14
C VAL A 54 -8.57 2.29 -7.70
N LEU A 55 -9.15 1.14 -7.33
CA LEU A 55 -10.50 0.76 -7.77
C LEU A 55 -11.59 1.68 -7.17
N ASP A 56 -11.51 1.97 -5.88
CA ASP A 56 -12.40 2.87 -5.14
C ASP A 56 -11.79 4.26 -4.99
N ASN A 57 -11.43 4.85 -6.14
CA ASN A 57 -10.67 6.12 -6.18
C ASN A 57 -11.37 7.29 -5.47
N HIS A 58 -12.71 7.31 -5.40
CA HIS A 58 -13.48 8.33 -4.68
C HIS A 58 -13.25 8.28 -3.16
N ASN A 59 -13.01 7.09 -2.61
CA ASN A 59 -12.79 6.88 -1.18
C ASN A 59 -11.31 6.60 -0.82
N CYS A 60 -10.38 6.74 -1.75
CA CYS A 60 -8.96 6.38 -1.56
C CYS A 60 -8.27 7.07 -0.35
N ASN A 61 -8.81 8.19 0.15
CA ASN A 61 -8.31 8.91 1.32
C ASN A 61 -8.28 8.02 2.58
N VAL A 62 -9.28 7.15 2.77
CA VAL A 62 -9.32 6.23 3.92
C VAL A 62 -8.20 5.19 3.82
N HIS A 63 -7.88 4.73 2.61
CA HIS A 63 -6.77 3.83 2.34
C HIS A 63 -5.41 4.51 2.55
N ALA A 64 -5.27 5.77 2.13
CA ALA A 64 -4.04 6.54 2.34
C ALA A 64 -3.77 6.79 3.84
N ARG A 65 -4.82 7.07 4.62
CA ARG A 65 -4.73 7.16 6.09
C ARG A 65 -4.29 5.82 6.69
N LEU A 66 -4.87 4.72 6.23
CA LEU A 66 -4.49 3.37 6.68
C LEU A 66 -3.01 3.06 6.38
N CYS A 67 -2.51 3.44 5.20
CA CYS A 67 -1.10 3.34 4.87
C CYS A 67 -0.21 4.12 5.85
N CYS A 68 -0.62 5.32 6.27
CA CYS A 68 0.13 6.12 7.23
C CYS A 68 0.28 5.41 8.58
N ASP A 69 -0.83 4.90 9.13
CA ASP A 69 -0.80 4.15 10.39
C ASP A 69 0.05 2.87 10.28
N PHE A 70 -0.13 2.10 9.19
CA PHE A 70 0.57 0.84 8.96
C PHE A 70 2.08 0.97 8.73
N ILE A 71 2.58 2.15 8.36
CA ILE A 71 4.03 2.40 8.35
C ILE A 71 4.64 2.26 9.74
N THR A 72 3.86 2.56 10.79
CA THR A 72 4.33 2.55 12.18
C THR A 72 3.84 1.31 12.95
N GLU A 73 2.66 0.81 12.63
CA GLU A 73 2.02 -0.29 13.39
C GLU A 73 2.41 -1.69 12.89
N LEU A 74 2.80 -1.85 11.62
CA LEU A 74 3.13 -3.16 11.06
C LEU A 74 4.62 -3.51 11.22
N PRO A 75 4.96 -4.80 11.39
CA PRO A 75 6.33 -5.21 11.62
C PRO A 75 7.23 -4.96 10.42
N SER A 76 8.53 -4.84 10.70
CA SER A 76 9.59 -4.87 9.70
C SER A 76 10.28 -6.23 9.69
N PHE A 77 10.85 -6.61 8.55
CA PHE A 77 11.53 -7.88 8.36
C PHE A 77 12.98 -7.65 7.91
N PRO A 78 13.93 -8.52 8.29
CA PRO A 78 15.29 -8.41 7.80
C PRO A 78 15.33 -8.55 6.27
N SER A 79 16.20 -7.78 5.63
CA SER A 79 16.47 -7.96 4.20
C SER A 79 17.38 -9.16 3.97
N THR A 80 17.21 -9.83 2.83
CA THR A 80 18.10 -10.90 2.37
C THR A 80 19.39 -10.35 1.75
N GLU A 81 19.46 -9.06 1.46
CA GLU A 81 20.62 -8.39 0.86
C GLU A 81 21.60 -7.95 1.97
N PRO A 82 22.91 -8.30 1.88
CA PRO A 82 23.91 -7.87 2.86
C PRO A 82 23.97 -6.34 2.97
N GLY A 83 23.82 -5.81 4.18
CA GLY A 83 23.87 -4.37 4.45
C GLY A 83 22.61 -3.59 4.05
N ALA A 84 21.57 -4.24 3.54
CA ALA A 84 20.32 -3.57 3.19
C ALA A 84 19.42 -3.34 4.42
N ASN A 85 18.70 -2.22 4.39
CA ASN A 85 17.71 -1.89 5.41
C ASN A 85 16.57 -2.92 5.46
N ASN A 86 15.92 -3.03 6.62
CA ASN A 86 14.75 -3.87 6.79
C ASN A 86 13.67 -3.61 5.72
N ILE A 87 12.97 -4.67 5.37
CA ILE A 87 11.76 -4.63 4.55
C ILE A 87 10.63 -4.13 5.44
N THR A 88 10.13 -2.94 5.13
CA THR A 88 9.03 -2.27 5.86
C THR A 88 7.81 -2.10 4.97
N PHE A 89 6.65 -1.84 5.58
CA PHE A 89 5.44 -1.51 4.83
C PHE A 89 5.68 -0.32 3.89
N LYS A 90 6.35 0.74 4.39
CA LYS A 90 6.72 1.92 3.58
C LYS A 90 7.54 1.54 2.36
N ARG A 91 8.62 0.77 2.52
CA ARG A 91 9.51 0.36 1.41
C ARG A 91 8.73 -0.40 0.34
N LEU A 92 7.86 -1.32 0.75
CA LEU A 92 7.05 -2.10 -0.16
C LEU A 92 5.98 -1.26 -0.87
N LEU A 93 5.33 -0.32 -0.17
CA LEU A 93 4.36 0.60 -0.75
C LEU A 93 5.00 1.51 -1.81
N LEU A 94 6.14 2.11 -1.51
CA LEU A 94 6.86 2.96 -2.48
C LEU A 94 7.27 2.16 -3.71
N LYS A 95 7.78 0.93 -3.51
CA LYS A 95 8.13 0.05 -4.62
C LYS A 95 6.90 -0.32 -5.47
N LYS A 96 5.76 -0.66 -4.87
CA LYS A 96 4.51 -0.95 -5.59
C LYS A 96 4.07 0.26 -6.42
N VAL A 97 4.16 1.48 -5.87
CA VAL A 97 3.89 2.71 -6.63
C VAL A 97 4.86 2.84 -7.80
N GLU A 98 6.16 2.76 -7.59
CA GLU A 98 7.16 2.88 -8.67
C GLU A 98 6.94 1.83 -9.77
N ASP A 99 6.78 0.55 -9.39
CA ASP A 99 6.57 -0.55 -10.32
C ASP A 99 5.27 -0.37 -11.14
N THR A 100 4.22 0.23 -10.56
CA THR A 100 2.97 0.52 -11.29
C THR A 100 3.16 1.64 -12.32
N PHE A 101 3.85 2.73 -11.97
CA PHE A 101 4.07 3.86 -12.86
C PHE A 101 5.17 3.60 -13.91
N ASP A 102 6.05 2.62 -13.69
CA ASP A 102 7.02 2.17 -14.70
C ASP A 102 6.39 1.25 -15.76
N ARG A 103 5.23 0.65 -15.47
CA ARG A 103 4.54 -0.32 -16.36
C ARG A 103 3.37 0.26 -17.15
N SER A 104 2.87 1.44 -16.78
CA SER A 104 1.67 2.02 -17.39
C SER A 104 2.04 3.09 -18.41
N GLU A 105 1.70 2.86 -19.68
CA GLU A 105 1.60 3.93 -20.68
C GLU A 105 0.38 4.81 -20.33
N GLY A 106 0.60 5.81 -19.48
CA GLY A 106 -0.47 6.63 -18.91
C GLY A 106 -1.23 5.89 -17.80
N GLY A 107 -0.89 6.16 -16.54
CA GLY A 107 -1.57 5.58 -15.38
C GLY A 107 -3.10 5.76 -15.47
N PRO A 108 -3.93 4.75 -15.14
CA PRO A 108 -5.35 4.99 -14.95
C PRO A 108 -5.56 6.06 -13.87
N MET A 109 -6.65 6.83 -13.97
CA MET A 109 -6.95 7.97 -13.09
C MET A 109 -6.90 7.60 -11.59
N GLY A 110 -7.18 6.34 -11.25
CA GLY A 110 -7.18 5.85 -9.86
C GLY A 110 -5.79 5.87 -9.21
N GLU A 111 -4.74 5.48 -9.93
CA GLU A 111 -3.36 5.48 -9.47
C GLU A 111 -2.88 6.89 -9.13
N PHE A 112 -3.21 7.85 -9.99
CA PHE A 112 -2.91 9.27 -9.78
C PHE A 112 -3.61 9.82 -8.54
N ILE A 113 -4.92 9.58 -8.44
CA ILE A 113 -5.72 10.02 -7.29
C ILE A 113 -5.12 9.44 -6.00
N PHE A 114 -4.78 8.16 -6.00
CA PHE A 114 -4.20 7.54 -4.82
C PHE A 114 -2.79 8.07 -4.50
N LEU A 115 -1.96 8.34 -5.50
CA LEU A 115 -0.64 8.96 -5.31
C LEU A 115 -0.76 10.33 -4.64
N ILE A 116 -1.72 11.16 -5.07
CA ILE A 116 -2.02 12.46 -4.44
C ILE A 116 -2.54 12.26 -3.01
N ALA A 117 -3.42 11.30 -2.77
CA ALA A 117 -3.92 10.99 -1.43
C ALA A 117 -2.80 10.58 -0.47
N LEU A 118 -1.85 9.75 -0.92
CA LEU A 118 -0.66 9.38 -0.14
C LEU A 118 0.21 10.59 0.20
N HIS A 119 0.32 11.55 -0.71
CA HIS A 119 1.07 12.79 -0.48
C HIS A 119 0.38 13.68 0.55
N HIS A 120 -0.94 13.88 0.43
CA HIS A 120 -1.73 14.64 1.41
C HIS A 120 -1.62 14.05 2.82
N GLN A 121 -1.61 12.71 2.93
CA GLN A 121 -1.42 11.99 4.19
C GLN A 121 0.04 11.93 4.69
N LYS A 122 0.96 12.65 4.03
CA LYS A 122 2.40 12.70 4.37
C LYS A 122 3.09 11.33 4.34
N VAL A 123 2.53 10.37 3.60
CA VAL A 123 3.13 9.04 3.38
C VAL A 123 4.32 9.15 2.43
N ILE A 124 4.16 9.93 1.36
CA ILE A 124 5.19 10.23 0.36
C ILE A 124 5.60 11.70 0.40
N SER A 125 6.84 11.99 0.00
CA SER A 125 7.36 13.35 -0.08
C SER A 125 6.98 14.04 -1.39
N ASP A 126 7.08 15.37 -1.42
CA ASP A 126 6.98 16.17 -2.65
C ASP A 126 7.95 15.70 -3.74
N SER A 127 9.19 15.38 -3.35
CA SER A 127 10.22 14.90 -4.26
C SER A 127 9.86 13.55 -4.88
N PHE A 128 9.23 12.67 -4.10
CA PHE A 128 8.74 11.39 -4.58
C PHE A 128 7.58 11.59 -5.55
N LEU A 129 6.56 12.38 -5.16
CA LEU A 129 5.42 12.70 -6.02
C LEU A 129 5.88 13.28 -7.37
N ARG A 130 6.74 14.31 -7.36
CA ARG A 130 7.25 14.94 -8.58
C ARG A 130 7.99 13.96 -9.47
N ARG A 131 8.89 13.15 -8.91
CA ARG A 131 9.66 12.16 -9.67
C ARG A 131 8.75 11.12 -10.31
N THR A 132 7.77 10.61 -9.58
CA THR A 132 6.81 9.61 -10.11
C THR A 132 5.93 10.22 -11.21
N MET A 133 5.47 11.46 -11.04
CA MET A 133 4.68 12.17 -12.06
C MET A 133 5.50 12.48 -13.33
N GLN A 134 6.79 12.82 -13.19
CA GLN A 134 7.67 13.12 -14.34
C GLN A 134 7.86 11.93 -15.27
N LYS A 135 7.86 10.70 -14.74
CA LYS A 135 8.01 9.49 -15.56
C LYS A 135 6.90 9.33 -16.60
N LEU A 136 5.71 9.88 -16.36
CA LEU A 136 4.58 9.84 -17.28
C LEU A 136 4.69 10.87 -18.41
N ASN A 137 5.26 12.04 -18.14
CA ASN A 137 5.46 13.09 -19.15
C ASN A 137 6.64 12.82 -20.09
N LEU A 138 7.47 11.81 -19.81
CA LEU A 138 8.59 11.39 -20.66
C LEU A 138 8.19 10.33 -21.69
N GLN A 139 6.91 9.91 -21.71
CA GLN A 139 6.38 8.89 -22.63
C GLN A 139 5.33 9.44 -23.61
N ALA A 140 5.12 10.76 -23.66
CA ALA A 140 4.25 11.45 -24.60
C ALA A 140 5.05 12.17 -25.69
#